data_AF-A0A960ZVY2-F1
#
_entry.id   AF-A0A960ZVY2-F1
#
_cell.length_a   1.000
_cell.length_b   1.000
_cell.length_c   1.000
_cell.angle_alpha   90.00
_cell.angle_beta   90.00
_cell.angle_gamma   90.00
#
_symmetry.space_group_name_H-M   'P 1'
#
loop_
_entity.id
_entity.type
_entity.pdbx_description
1 polymer ?
#
loop_
_entity_poly.entity_id
_entity_poly.type
_entity_poly.pdbx_seq_one_letter_code
_entity_poly.pdbx_strand_id
1 'polypeptide(L)'
;RLAAVEDAINALIGPETMRRDFFGHDKFVGTLYRAVKPDPAVIEFSVRVAGISTLAAAIRAKLSPNPPDIATILKQIGEVLDDSITGQAIREGGPPAIDLSKINFEALAERFKESKHKNTDLEALKVAIAAKLEKLVRLNRTRTDFADKFEALIESYNNGSRNIEQLFEELLKISNSLDEEEERHVREHLTEEE
;
A
#
# COMPACT_ATOMS: atom_id res chain seq x y z
N ARG A 1 15.34 -4.82 -15.46
CA ARG A 1 15.60 -3.96 -14.27
C ARG A 1 14.30 -3.49 -13.63
N LEU A 2 13.35 -2.94 -14.40
CA LEU A 2 12.05 -2.49 -13.90
C LEU A 2 11.23 -3.64 -13.26
N ALA A 3 11.05 -4.74 -13.99
CA ALA A 3 10.37 -5.94 -13.49
C ALA A 3 10.96 -6.48 -12.18
N ALA A 4 12.29 -6.52 -12.05
CA ALA A 4 12.95 -7.00 -10.82
C ALA A 4 12.68 -6.09 -9.60
N VAL A 5 12.48 -4.79 -9.82
CA VAL A 5 12.08 -3.86 -8.76
C VAL A 5 10.62 -4.08 -8.38
N GLU A 6 9.74 -4.29 -9.35
CA GLU A 6 8.32 -4.61 -9.11
C GLU A 6 8.15 -5.94 -8.36
N ASP A 7 8.92 -6.96 -8.73
CA ASP A 7 8.98 -8.26 -8.05
C ASP A 7 9.44 -8.07 -6.58
N ALA A 8 10.48 -7.27 -6.36
CA ALA A 8 10.97 -6.98 -5.01
C ALA A 8 9.95 -6.20 -4.17
N ILE A 9 9.28 -5.20 -4.75
CA ILE A 9 8.19 -4.47 -4.07
C ILE A 9 7.08 -5.45 -3.70
N ASN A 10 6.63 -6.28 -4.64
CA ASN A 10 5.59 -7.27 -4.37
C ASN A 10 5.99 -8.25 -3.27
N ALA A 11 7.24 -8.69 -3.24
CA ALA A 11 7.72 -9.60 -2.20
C ALA A 11 7.80 -8.95 -0.80
N LEU A 12 8.03 -7.63 -0.73
CA LEU A 12 8.31 -6.92 0.52
C LEU A 12 7.14 -6.07 1.04
N ILE A 13 6.12 -5.80 0.22
CA ILE A 13 4.97 -4.97 0.60
C ILE A 13 4.02 -5.70 1.55
N GLY A 14 4.02 -7.03 1.58
CA GLY A 14 3.19 -7.85 2.46
C GLY A 14 3.73 -9.28 2.60
N PRO A 15 3.36 -10.02 3.67
CA PRO A 15 2.47 -9.63 4.77
C PRO A 15 3.10 -8.59 5.70
N GLU A 16 2.32 -8.03 6.64
CA GLU A 16 2.74 -6.87 7.43
C GLU A 16 4.02 -7.09 8.24
N THR A 17 4.22 -8.31 8.75
CA THR A 17 5.46 -8.70 9.45
C THR A 17 6.68 -8.57 8.54
N MET A 18 6.60 -9.09 7.31
CA MET A 18 7.67 -8.97 6.32
C MET A 18 7.97 -7.50 5.98
N ARG A 19 6.93 -6.71 5.73
CA ARG A 19 7.05 -5.28 5.45
C ARG A 19 7.69 -4.52 6.61
N ARG A 20 7.24 -4.79 7.85
CA ARG A 20 7.77 -4.17 9.07
C ARG A 20 9.25 -4.50 9.25
N ASP A 21 9.62 -5.77 9.10
CA ASP A 21 11.00 -6.22 9.24
C ASP A 21 11.89 -5.56 8.17
N PHE A 22 11.41 -5.47 6.93
CA PHE A 22 12.10 -4.76 5.85
C PHE A 22 12.33 -3.27 6.18
N PHE A 23 11.31 -2.55 6.67
CA PHE A 23 11.49 -1.16 7.11
C PHE A 23 12.45 -1.03 8.31
N GLY A 24 12.47 -2.01 9.21
CA GLY A 24 13.46 -2.11 10.27
C GLY A 24 14.88 -2.18 9.71
N HIS A 25 15.10 -3.06 8.73
CA HIS A 25 16.39 -3.20 8.05
C HIS A 25 16.81 -1.94 7.28
N ASP A 26 15.89 -1.30 6.53
CA ASP A 26 16.12 -0.01 5.85
C ASP A 26 16.66 1.05 6.83
N LYS A 27 15.96 1.22 7.96
CA LYS A 27 16.36 2.18 9.00
C LYS A 27 17.70 1.83 9.64
N PHE A 28 17.94 0.55 9.90
CA PHE A 28 19.19 0.09 10.52
C PHE A 28 20.38 0.31 9.59
N VAL A 29 20.26 -0.09 8.31
CA VAL A 29 21.27 0.12 7.27
C VAL A 29 21.57 1.61 7.10
N GLY A 30 20.56 2.47 7.01
CA GLY A 30 20.76 3.92 6.92
C GLY A 30 21.44 4.53 8.16
N THR A 31 21.21 3.96 9.34
CA THR A 31 21.86 4.39 10.60
C THR A 31 23.34 4.02 10.61
N LEU A 32 23.66 2.76 10.30
CA LEU A 32 25.05 2.29 10.21
C LEU A 32 25.82 3.05 9.13
N TYR A 33 25.23 3.22 7.95
CA TYR A 33 25.85 3.94 6.84
C TYR A 33 26.22 5.38 7.21
N ARG A 34 25.34 6.09 7.92
CA ARG A 34 25.63 7.45 8.41
C ARG A 34 26.68 7.47 9.52
N ALA A 35 26.70 6.47 10.40
CA ALA A 35 27.66 6.39 11.50
C ALA A 35 29.09 6.19 11.02
N VAL A 36 29.29 5.54 9.86
CA VAL A 36 30.63 5.32 9.28
C VAL A 36 31.10 6.54 8.48
N LYS A 37 30.22 7.46 8.06
CA LYS A 37 30.65 8.71 7.42
C LYS A 37 31.46 9.57 8.41
N PRO A 38 32.58 10.18 7.98
CA PRO A 38 32.99 10.43 6.60
C PRO A 38 33.98 9.41 5.99
N ASP A 39 34.16 8.22 6.57
CA ASP A 39 35.15 7.24 6.09
C ASP A 39 34.92 6.88 4.60
N PRO A 40 35.94 6.99 3.72
CA PRO A 40 35.82 6.62 2.31
C PRO A 40 35.36 5.17 2.05
N ALA A 41 35.55 4.25 3.00
CA ALA A 41 35.08 2.87 2.91
C ALA A 41 33.55 2.77 2.70
N VAL A 42 32.78 3.80 3.08
CA VAL A 42 31.32 3.82 2.84
C VAL A 42 30.96 3.91 1.36
N ILE A 43 31.86 4.37 0.49
CA ILE A 43 31.57 4.57 -0.93
C ILE A 43 31.17 3.24 -1.59
N GLU A 44 31.80 2.13 -1.19
CA GLU A 44 31.49 0.78 -1.68
C GLU A 44 30.02 0.38 -1.43
N PHE A 45 29.43 0.85 -0.33
CA PHE A 45 28.07 0.48 0.07
C PHE A 45 26.99 1.43 -0.44
N SER A 46 27.37 2.60 -0.97
CA SER A 46 26.45 3.68 -1.39
C SER A 46 25.29 3.18 -2.26
N VAL A 47 25.60 2.44 -3.33
CA VAL A 47 24.59 1.91 -4.27
C VAL A 47 23.63 0.94 -3.60
N ARG A 48 24.12 0.08 -2.69
CA ARG A 48 23.28 -0.90 -1.99
C ARG A 48 22.34 -0.21 -1.00
N VAL A 49 22.85 0.75 -0.24
CA VAL A 49 22.07 1.54 0.71
C VAL A 49 21.00 2.36 -0.02
N ALA A 50 21.37 3.01 -1.14
CA ALA A 50 20.43 3.73 -1.98
C ALA A 50 19.34 2.82 -2.54
N GLY A 51 19.69 1.61 -2.99
CA GLY A 51 18.73 0.62 -3.47
C GLY A 51 17.72 0.16 -2.42
N ILE A 52 18.17 -0.08 -1.18
CA ILE A 52 17.29 -0.45 -0.06
C ILE A 52 16.34 0.71 0.29
N SER A 53 16.88 1.92 0.45
CA SER A 53 16.07 3.12 0.74
C SER A 53 15.07 3.42 -0.36
N THR A 54 15.46 3.18 -1.61
CA THR A 54 14.63 3.27 -2.81
C THR A 54 13.43 2.32 -2.75
N LEU A 55 13.68 1.04 -2.45
CA LEU A 55 12.62 0.05 -2.34
C LEU A 55 11.66 0.40 -1.20
N ALA A 56 12.19 0.87 -0.06
CA ALA A 56 11.37 1.32 1.05
C ALA A 56 10.50 2.53 0.70
N ALA A 57 11.04 3.51 -0.03
CA ALA A 57 10.27 4.65 -0.52
C ALA A 57 9.17 4.23 -1.50
N ALA A 58 9.47 3.33 -2.44
CA ALA A 58 8.49 2.81 -3.40
C ALA A 58 7.35 2.05 -2.71
N ILE A 59 7.65 1.23 -1.70
CA ILE A 59 6.64 0.54 -0.89
C ILE A 59 5.75 1.55 -0.15
N ARG A 60 6.33 2.58 0.49
CA ARG A 60 5.55 3.64 1.17
C ARG A 60 4.63 4.38 0.19
N ALA A 61 5.13 4.71 -1.00
CA ALA A 61 4.34 5.35 -2.04
C ALA A 61 3.16 4.49 -2.50
N LYS A 62 3.36 3.17 -2.63
CA LYS A 62 2.29 2.21 -2.97
C LYS A 62 1.21 2.07 -1.89
N LEU A 63 1.59 2.23 -0.62
CA LEU A 63 0.67 2.18 0.51
C LEU A 63 -0.03 3.51 0.78
N SER A 64 0.34 4.57 0.06
CA SER A 64 -0.28 5.88 0.22
C SER A 64 -1.70 5.84 -0.36
N PRO A 65 -2.69 6.51 0.26
CA PRO A 65 -4.07 6.56 -0.25
C PRO A 65 -4.19 6.99 -1.71
N ASN A 66 -3.26 7.84 -2.18
CA ASN A 66 -3.13 8.28 -3.57
C ASN A 66 -1.74 7.90 -4.10
N PRO A 67 -1.54 6.65 -4.58
CA PRO A 67 -0.21 6.21 -5.01
C PRO A 67 0.21 6.96 -6.29
N PRO A 68 1.41 7.55 -6.34
CA PRO A 68 1.94 8.15 -7.57
C PRO A 68 2.25 7.07 -8.63
N ASP A 69 2.30 7.46 -9.90
CA ASP A 69 2.65 6.57 -11.01
C ASP A 69 4.05 5.93 -10.79
N ILE A 70 4.17 4.62 -11.00
CA ILE A 70 5.41 3.85 -10.84
C ILE A 70 6.53 4.44 -11.70
N ALA A 71 6.21 4.92 -12.90
CA ALA A 71 7.18 5.58 -13.78
C ALA A 71 7.78 6.84 -13.12
N THR A 72 6.99 7.55 -12.32
CA THR A 72 7.42 8.73 -11.55
C THR A 72 8.29 8.34 -10.36
N ILE A 73 7.92 7.27 -9.65
CA ILE A 73 8.72 6.73 -8.52
C ILE A 73 10.10 6.27 -9.02
N LEU A 74 10.15 5.55 -10.13
CA LEU A 74 11.41 5.07 -10.73
C LEU A 74 12.29 6.20 -11.28
N LYS A 75 11.69 7.30 -11.75
CA LYS A 75 12.41 8.51 -12.13
C LYS A 75 13.04 9.19 -10.92
N GLN A 76 12.28 9.37 -9.82
CA GLN A 76 12.80 9.89 -8.56
C GLN A 76 13.90 9.00 -7.96
N ILE A 77 13.80 7.69 -8.15
CA ILE A 77 14.84 6.71 -7.76
C ILE A 77 16.12 6.90 -8.59
N GLY A 78 16.00 7.15 -9.90
CA GLY A 78 17.13 7.45 -10.78
C GLY A 78 17.81 8.77 -10.40
N GLU A 79 17.02 9.79 -10.07
CA GLU A 79 17.49 11.10 -9.61
C GLU A 79 18.21 11.01 -8.25
N VAL A 80 17.69 10.22 -7.29
CA VAL A 80 18.35 9.98 -5.99
C VAL A 80 19.67 9.19 -6.12
N LEU A 81 19.84 8.42 -7.20
CA LEU A 81 21.10 7.74 -7.51
C LEU A 81 22.16 8.70 -8.09
N ASP A 82 21.73 9.75 -8.79
CA ASP A 82 22.61 10.80 -9.33
C ASP A 82 22.89 11.91 -8.27
N ASP A 83 21.95 12.18 -7.37
CA ASP A 83 22.01 13.26 -6.36
C ASP A 83 22.58 12.82 -4.99
N SER A 84 23.43 11.78 -4.94
CA SER A 84 24.26 11.51 -3.76
C SER A 84 25.31 12.61 -3.47
N ILE A 85 25.25 13.72 -4.22
CA ILE A 85 25.78 15.03 -3.86
C ILE A 85 24.65 16.05 -4.14
N THR A 86 24.35 16.92 -3.17
CA THR A 86 23.33 17.99 -3.19
C THR A 86 21.85 17.56 -3.14
N GLY A 87 21.26 17.68 -1.94
CA GLY A 87 19.85 17.35 -1.71
C GLY A 87 18.86 18.45 -2.10
N GLN A 88 17.64 18.05 -2.44
CA GLN A 88 16.43 18.84 -2.23
C GLN A 88 15.13 18.01 -2.30
N ALA A 89 14.03 18.67 -1.92
CA ALA A 89 12.75 18.14 -1.46
C ALA A 89 11.79 17.58 -2.53
N ILE A 90 10.98 16.59 -2.13
CA ILE A 90 9.94 15.94 -2.94
C ILE A 90 8.67 16.80 -2.95
N ARG A 91 8.09 17.04 -4.13
CA ARG A 91 6.80 17.72 -4.36
C ARG A 91 5.65 16.71 -4.38
N GLU A 92 4.55 17.04 -3.71
CA GLU A 92 3.31 16.28 -3.62
C GLU A 92 2.32 16.68 -4.72
N GLY A 93 1.64 15.67 -5.29
CA GLY A 93 0.56 15.81 -6.27
C GLY A 93 0.17 14.43 -6.82
N GLY A 94 -0.60 13.67 -6.05
CA GLY A 94 -1.08 12.34 -6.44
C GLY A 94 -2.28 12.40 -7.39
N PRO A 95 -2.53 11.34 -8.20
CA PRO A 95 -3.70 11.23 -9.07
C PRO A 95 -5.01 11.15 -8.27
N PRO A 96 -6.17 11.45 -8.89
CA PRO A 96 -7.47 11.49 -8.20
C PRO A 96 -7.91 10.12 -7.68
N ALA A 97 -8.74 10.13 -6.63
CA ALA A 97 -9.26 8.96 -5.94
C ALA A 97 -9.95 7.98 -6.91
N ILE A 98 -9.68 6.68 -6.73
CA ILE A 98 -10.28 5.60 -7.52
C ILE A 98 -11.75 5.44 -7.10
N ASP A 99 -12.67 5.59 -8.07
CA ASP A 99 -14.10 5.34 -7.90
C ASP A 99 -14.35 3.81 -7.85
N LEU A 100 -14.55 3.28 -6.64
CA LEU A 100 -14.74 1.84 -6.40
C LEU A 100 -16.14 1.35 -6.81
N SER A 101 -17.11 2.25 -6.99
CA SER A 101 -18.52 1.90 -7.28
C SER A 101 -18.73 1.23 -8.64
N LYS A 102 -17.70 1.19 -9.49
CA LYS A 102 -17.74 0.62 -10.86
C LYS A 102 -16.84 -0.61 -11.04
N ILE A 103 -16.30 -1.15 -9.95
CA ILE A 103 -15.40 -2.30 -10.02
C ILE A 103 -16.22 -3.57 -10.24
N ASN A 104 -15.94 -4.27 -11.34
CA ASN A 104 -16.44 -5.64 -11.52
C ASN A 104 -15.58 -6.57 -10.65
N PHE A 105 -16.12 -6.94 -9.48
CA PHE A 105 -15.41 -7.73 -8.48
C PHE A 105 -15.16 -9.18 -8.90
N GLU A 106 -16.03 -9.76 -9.73
CA GLU A 106 -15.80 -11.08 -10.34
C GLU A 106 -14.61 -11.03 -11.30
N ALA A 107 -14.53 -9.99 -12.14
CA ALA A 107 -13.37 -9.76 -12.99
C ALA A 107 -12.10 -9.46 -12.17
N LEU A 108 -12.22 -8.78 -11.03
CA LEU A 108 -11.08 -8.50 -10.15
C LEU A 108 -10.57 -9.77 -9.47
N ALA A 109 -11.47 -10.66 -9.04
CA ALA A 109 -11.13 -11.97 -8.47
C ALA A 109 -10.42 -12.87 -9.49
N GLU A 110 -10.91 -12.94 -10.73
CA GLU A 110 -10.25 -13.71 -11.80
C GLU A 110 -8.86 -13.12 -12.15
N ARG A 111 -8.75 -11.80 -12.26
CA ARG A 111 -7.46 -11.13 -12.47
C ARG A 111 -6.48 -11.37 -11.32
N PHE A 112 -6.98 -11.44 -10.09
CA PHE A 112 -6.15 -11.70 -8.92
C PHE A 112 -5.57 -13.12 -8.95
N LYS A 113 -6.34 -14.12 -9.37
CA LYS A 113 -5.88 -15.51 -9.49
C LYS A 113 -4.67 -15.62 -10.43
N GLU A 114 -4.70 -14.90 -11.55
CA GLU A 114 -3.63 -14.88 -12.56
C GLU A 114 -2.53 -13.86 -12.29
N SER A 115 -2.67 -13.02 -11.25
CA SER A 115 -1.73 -11.94 -10.98
C SER A 115 -0.36 -12.45 -10.56
N LYS A 116 0.69 -11.85 -11.14
CA LYS A 116 2.08 -12.03 -10.71
C LYS A 116 2.42 -11.21 -9.47
N HIS A 117 1.62 -10.20 -9.15
CA HIS A 117 1.87 -9.25 -8.07
C HIS A 117 0.73 -9.20 -7.03
N LYS A 118 0.29 -10.38 -6.58
CA LYS A 118 -0.83 -10.55 -5.63
C LYS A 118 -0.70 -9.72 -4.35
N ASN A 119 0.49 -9.58 -3.77
CA ASN A 119 0.66 -8.77 -2.55
C ASN A 119 0.42 -7.28 -2.84
N THR A 120 0.92 -6.79 -3.97
CA THR A 120 0.67 -5.41 -4.41
C THR A 120 -0.82 -5.17 -4.64
N ASP A 121 -1.48 -6.09 -5.32
CA ASP A 121 -2.92 -5.99 -5.61
C ASP A 121 -3.76 -6.03 -4.33
N LEU A 122 -3.40 -6.90 -3.39
CA LEU A 122 -4.05 -7.02 -2.09
C LEU A 122 -3.90 -5.74 -1.26
N GLU A 123 -2.70 -5.17 -1.20
CA GLU A 123 -2.44 -3.95 -0.42
C GLU A 123 -3.14 -2.73 -1.05
N ALA A 124 -3.21 -2.65 -2.38
CA ALA A 124 -4.02 -1.63 -3.06
C ALA A 124 -5.51 -1.75 -2.69
N LEU A 125 -6.06 -2.98 -2.66
CA LEU A 125 -7.44 -3.21 -2.24
C LEU A 125 -7.67 -2.79 -0.77
N LYS A 126 -6.76 -3.15 0.15
CA LYS A 126 -6.84 -2.72 1.56
C LYS A 126 -6.86 -1.21 1.71
N VAL A 127 -5.95 -0.51 1.02
CA VAL A 127 -5.87 0.97 1.06
C VAL A 127 -7.18 1.59 0.57
N ALA A 128 -7.75 1.05 -0.51
CA ALA A 128 -8.99 1.57 -1.08
C ALA A 128 -10.19 1.35 -0.15
N ILE A 129 -10.34 0.16 0.43
CA ILE A 129 -11.40 -0.15 1.41
C ILE A 129 -11.24 0.71 2.67
N ALA A 130 -10.02 0.89 3.17
CA ALA A 130 -9.75 1.72 4.34
C ALA A 130 -10.17 3.18 4.11
N ALA A 131 -9.84 3.75 2.94
CA ALA A 131 -10.24 5.10 2.58
C ALA A 131 -11.78 5.24 2.48
N LYS A 132 -12.46 4.22 1.95
CA LYS A 132 -13.93 4.18 1.89
C LYS A 132 -14.56 4.12 3.29
N LEU A 133 -14.05 3.25 4.15
CA LEU A 133 -14.49 3.11 5.54
C LEU A 133 -14.31 4.42 6.31
N GLU A 134 -13.17 5.08 6.18
CA GLU A 134 -12.90 6.37 6.84
C GLU A 134 -13.94 7.42 6.45
N LYS A 135 -14.32 7.49 5.16
CA LYS A 135 -15.38 8.39 4.68
C LYS A 135 -16.73 8.02 5.30
N LEU A 136 -17.13 6.74 5.24
CA LEU A 136 -18.44 6.29 5.72
C LEU A 136 -18.62 6.44 7.23
N VAL A 137 -17.59 6.13 8.03
CA VAL A 137 -17.59 6.25 9.49
C VAL A 137 -17.62 7.72 9.93
N ARG A 138 -16.98 8.62 9.16
CA ARG A 138 -17.06 10.06 9.40
C ARG A 138 -18.47 10.60 9.23
N LEU A 139 -19.21 10.06 8.26
CA LEU A 139 -20.59 10.45 7.98
C LEU A 139 -21.56 9.84 9.00
N ASN A 140 -21.36 8.57 9.37
CA ASN A 140 -22.17 7.92 10.40
C ASN A 140 -21.31 6.98 11.26
N ARG A 141 -21.17 7.33 12.55
CA ARG A 141 -20.36 6.57 13.52
C ARG A 141 -20.88 5.17 13.79
N THR A 142 -22.15 4.87 13.51
CA THR A 142 -22.69 3.51 13.74
C THR A 142 -22.07 2.48 12.78
N ARG A 143 -21.50 2.92 11.66
CA ARG A 143 -20.80 2.10 10.65
C ARG A 143 -19.42 1.59 11.11
N THR A 144 -19.09 1.75 12.39
CA THR A 144 -17.83 1.26 12.98
C THR A 144 -17.71 -0.27 12.91
N ASP A 145 -18.83 -0.99 12.86
CA ASP A 145 -18.84 -2.45 12.74
C ASP A 145 -18.15 -2.95 11.46
N PHE A 146 -18.21 -2.18 10.37
CA PHE A 146 -17.47 -2.49 9.14
C PHE A 146 -15.96 -2.29 9.31
N ALA A 147 -15.55 -1.28 10.09
CA ALA A 147 -14.14 -1.07 10.40
C ALA A 147 -13.61 -2.21 11.28
N ASP A 148 -14.36 -2.64 12.30
CA ASP A 148 -13.99 -3.76 13.17
C ASP A 148 -13.83 -5.07 12.37
N LYS A 149 -14.79 -5.35 11.46
CA LYS A 149 -14.72 -6.51 10.56
C LYS A 149 -13.47 -6.44 9.68
N PHE A 150 -13.21 -5.29 9.06
CA PHE A 150 -12.04 -5.08 8.20
C PHE A 150 -10.72 -5.33 8.95
N GLU A 151 -10.58 -4.80 10.17
CA GLU A 151 -9.41 -5.00 11.02
C GLU A 151 -9.22 -6.48 11.39
N ALA A 152 -10.30 -7.18 11.76
CA ALA A 152 -10.25 -8.60 12.08
C ALA A 152 -9.81 -9.46 10.87
N LEU A 153 -10.24 -9.10 9.64
CA LEU A 153 -9.78 -9.77 8.42
C LEU A 153 -8.27 -9.58 8.23
N ILE A 154 -7.76 -8.36 8.41
CA ILE A 154 -6.34 -8.05 8.30
C ILE A 154 -5.53 -8.83 9.35
N GLU A 155 -5.97 -8.84 10.60
CA GLU A 155 -5.29 -9.54 11.69
C GLU A 155 -5.20 -11.05 11.42
N SER A 156 -6.29 -11.66 10.93
CA SER A 156 -6.32 -13.09 10.57
C SER A 156 -5.33 -13.47 9.46
N TYR A 157 -5.05 -12.54 8.54
CA TYR A 157 -4.04 -12.74 7.51
C TYR A 157 -2.62 -12.56 8.06
N ASN A 158 -2.42 -11.50 8.85
CA ASN A 158 -1.11 -11.19 9.44
C ASN A 158 -0.62 -12.26 10.42
N ASN A 159 -1.53 -12.92 11.15
CA ASN A 159 -1.18 -14.02 12.05
C ASN A 159 -1.08 -15.39 11.34
N GLY A 160 -1.30 -15.43 10.02
CA GLY A 160 -1.20 -16.64 9.21
C GLY A 160 -2.41 -17.58 9.28
N SER A 161 -3.48 -17.20 9.96
CA SER A 161 -4.72 -18.01 10.03
C SER A 161 -5.51 -18.01 8.73
N ARG A 162 -5.18 -17.09 7.81
CA ARG A 162 -5.82 -16.95 6.50
C ARG A 162 -4.78 -16.77 5.41
N ASN A 163 -4.99 -17.43 4.26
CA ASN A 163 -4.14 -17.23 3.09
C ASN A 163 -4.52 -15.96 2.31
N ILE A 164 -3.69 -15.59 1.34
CA ILE A 164 -3.87 -14.36 0.57
C ILE A 164 -5.14 -14.37 -0.29
N GLU A 165 -5.48 -15.51 -0.91
CA GLU A 165 -6.70 -15.65 -1.70
C GLU A 165 -7.97 -15.50 -0.86
N GLN A 166 -8.01 -16.17 0.30
CA GLN A 166 -9.12 -16.08 1.25
C GLN A 166 -9.29 -14.66 1.77
N LEU A 167 -8.20 -13.97 2.09
CA LEU A 167 -8.28 -12.58 2.53
C LEU A 167 -8.85 -11.71 1.39
N PHE A 168 -8.37 -11.90 0.16
CA PHE A 168 -8.84 -11.13 -0.98
C PHE A 168 -10.35 -11.32 -1.21
N GLU A 169 -10.84 -12.56 -1.16
CA GLU A 169 -12.28 -12.86 -1.30
C GLU A 169 -13.13 -12.21 -0.18
N GLU A 170 -12.67 -12.24 1.07
CA GLU A 170 -13.39 -11.59 2.17
C GLU A 170 -13.36 -10.06 2.07
N LEU A 171 -12.25 -9.48 1.60
CA LEU A 171 -12.16 -8.05 1.31
C LEU A 171 -13.09 -7.62 0.16
N LEU A 172 -13.34 -8.48 -0.81
CA LEU A 172 -14.36 -8.21 -1.83
C LEU A 172 -15.78 -8.20 -1.24
N LYS A 173 -16.09 -9.17 -0.38
CA LYS A 173 -17.42 -9.23 0.27
C LYS A 173 -17.70 -8.00 1.13
N ILE A 174 -16.72 -7.55 1.90
CA ILE A 174 -16.90 -6.34 2.72
C ILE A 174 -17.02 -5.08 1.84
N SER A 175 -16.28 -4.99 0.72
CA SER A 175 -16.44 -3.90 -0.24
C SER A 175 -17.86 -3.83 -0.80
N ASN A 176 -18.42 -4.96 -1.24
CA ASN A 176 -19.81 -5.02 -1.73
C ASN A 176 -20.81 -4.59 -0.65
N SER A 177 -20.62 -5.06 0.58
CA SER A 177 -21.49 -4.69 1.69
C SER A 177 -21.41 -3.18 2.00
N LEU A 178 -20.23 -2.56 1.82
CA LEU A 178 -20.04 -1.12 1.95
C LEU A 178 -20.68 -0.32 0.81
N ASP A 179 -20.72 -0.85 -0.41
CA ASP A 179 -21.45 -0.25 -1.53
C ASP A 179 -22.97 -0.25 -1.23
N GLU A 180 -23.51 -1.38 -0.77
CA GLU A 180 -24.93 -1.49 -0.39
C GLU A 180 -25.33 -0.56 0.77
N GLU A 181 -24.42 -0.38 1.74
CA GLU A 181 -24.59 0.50 2.88
C GLU A 181 -24.50 1.98 2.49
N GLU A 182 -23.58 2.35 1.59
CA GLU A 182 -23.49 3.72 1.06
C GLU A 182 -24.78 4.11 0.35
N GLU A 183 -25.47 3.20 -0.33
CA GLU A 183 -26.76 3.46 -0.99
C GLU A 183 -27.99 3.34 -0.06
N ARG A 184 -27.82 2.91 1.20
CA ARG A 184 -28.94 2.68 2.13
C ARG A 184 -29.76 3.94 2.34
N HIS A 185 -29.11 5.08 2.54
CA HIS A 185 -29.79 6.37 2.77
C HIS A 185 -30.70 6.75 1.60
N VAL A 186 -30.28 6.47 0.36
CA VAL A 186 -31.10 6.69 -0.85
C VAL A 186 -32.32 5.77 -0.87
N ARG A 187 -32.14 4.48 -0.55
CA ARG A 187 -33.23 3.49 -0.52
C ARG A 187 -34.24 3.76 0.59
N GLU A 188 -33.76 4.21 1.74
CA GLU A 188 -34.58 4.40 2.95
C GLU A 188 -35.15 5.82 3.07
N HIS A 189 -34.88 6.70 2.09
CA HIS A 189 -35.25 8.12 2.12
C HIS A 189 -34.73 8.84 3.38
N LEU A 190 -33.53 8.45 3.82
CA LEU A 190 -32.83 9.00 4.97
C LEU A 190 -31.69 9.92 4.52
N THR A 191 -31.16 10.70 5.44
CA THR A 191 -29.91 11.45 5.23
C THR A 191 -28.70 10.52 5.33
N GLU A 192 -27.57 10.89 4.73
CA GLU A 192 -26.34 10.06 4.73
C GLU A 192 -25.77 9.81 6.15
N GLU A 193 -26.15 10.65 7.11
CA GLU A 193 -25.79 10.60 8.54
C GLU A 193 -26.65 9.61 9.34
N GLU A 194 -27.79 9.16 8.78
CA GLU A 194 -28.76 8.26 9.41
C GLU A 194 -28.55 6.78 9.01
#